data_AF-A0A1F9TW18-F1
#
_entry.id   AF-A0A1F9TW18-F1
#
_cell.length_a   1.000
_cell.length_b   1.000
_cell.length_c   1.000
_cell.angle_alpha   90.00
_cell.angle_beta   90.00
_cell.angle_gamma   90.00
#
_symmetry.space_group_name_H-M   'P 1'
#
loop_
_entity.id
_entity.type
_entity.pdbx_description
1 polymer ?
#
loop_
_entity_poly.entity_id
_entity_poly.type
_entity_poly.pdbx_seq_one_letter_code
_entity_poly.pdbx_strand_id
1 'polypeptide(L)'
;METGTPIHRRIILVKRMLQLKIVILVLAAVLAAGAAVVLDLYALLGDTLIRDLGEGRAAELLAASARTVGLHFLVFFLIAAILSVFASHKFAGPIFRVEKVTESVADGDLTVRAVFRKGDDLSETAESVNRMIESLREMLLKDKNLAERVARRIDEVGGKLASGELDPKAASELLGQVLIEVRHIGSDFRL
;
A
#
# COMPACT_ATOMS: atom_id res chain seq x y z
N MET A 1 17.17 -6.45 -38.88
CA MET A 1 16.69 -5.38 -37.98
C MET A 1 15.22 -5.63 -37.74
N GLU A 2 14.87 -6.38 -36.70
CA GLU A 2 13.47 -6.59 -36.30
C GLU A 2 13.16 -5.64 -35.14
N THR A 3 12.33 -4.65 -35.40
CA THR A 3 11.83 -3.72 -34.40
C THR A 3 10.71 -4.38 -33.60
N GLY A 4 11.05 -4.92 -32.43
CA GLY A 4 10.06 -5.39 -31.48
C GLY A 4 9.22 -4.23 -30.94
N THR A 5 7.94 -4.17 -31.34
CA THR A 5 6.96 -3.24 -30.77
C THR A 5 6.80 -3.50 -29.26
N PRO A 6 6.90 -2.49 -28.39
CA PRO A 6 6.72 -2.69 -26.96
C PRO A 6 5.25 -2.97 -26.66
N ILE A 7 4.94 -4.23 -26.33
CA ILE A 7 3.62 -4.67 -25.88
C ILE A 7 3.32 -3.97 -24.54
N HIS A 8 2.61 -2.85 -24.59
CA HIS A 8 2.08 -2.19 -23.42
C HIS A 8 0.94 -3.02 -22.86
N ARG A 9 1.25 -4.02 -22.02
CA ARG A 9 0.23 -4.74 -21.24
C ARG A 9 -0.39 -3.76 -20.24
N ARG A 10 -1.45 -3.06 -20.66
CA ARG A 10 -2.34 -2.32 -19.76
C ARG A 10 -3.16 -3.34 -18.97
N ILE A 11 -2.57 -3.88 -17.91
CA ILE A 11 -3.31 -4.66 -16.93
C ILE A 11 -4.06 -3.64 -16.06
N ILE A 12 -5.25 -3.24 -16.52
CA ILE A 12 -6.09 -2.21 -15.88
C ILE A 12 -6.62 -2.67 -14.51
N LEU A 13 -6.52 -3.97 -14.23
CA LEU A 13 -7.15 -4.64 -13.10
C LEU A 13 -6.12 -5.43 -12.32
N VAL A 14 -5.32 -4.73 -11.53
CA VAL A 14 -4.23 -5.30 -10.74
C VAL A 14 -4.77 -6.03 -9.49
N LYS A 15 -5.86 -5.52 -8.88
CA LYS A 15 -6.61 -6.18 -7.79
C LYS A 15 -8.12 -5.92 -7.90
N ARG A 16 -8.80 -6.64 -8.80
CA ARG A 16 -10.26 -6.52 -9.06
C ARG A 16 -11.09 -6.57 -7.77
N MET A 17 -10.69 -7.40 -6.81
CA MET A 17 -11.43 -7.58 -5.58
C MET A 17 -11.40 -6.35 -4.65
N LEU A 18 -10.28 -5.61 -4.59
CA LEU A 18 -10.20 -4.39 -3.78
C LEU A 18 -11.01 -3.26 -4.41
N GLN A 19 -10.90 -3.10 -5.73
CA GLN A 19 -11.63 -2.07 -6.46
C GLN A 19 -13.13 -2.30 -6.41
N LEU A 20 -13.57 -3.56 -6.58
CA LEU A 20 -14.99 -3.91 -6.50
C LEU A 20 -15.57 -3.63 -5.10
N LYS A 21 -14.81 -3.91 -4.02
CA LYS A 21 -15.23 -3.58 -2.65
C LYS A 21 -15.46 -2.08 -2.47
N ILE A 22 -14.54 -1.24 -2.96
CA ILE A 22 -14.65 0.22 -2.85
C ILE A 22 -15.84 0.73 -3.67
N VAL A 23 -15.98 0.28 -4.91
CA VAL A 23 -17.09 0.68 -5.79
C VAL A 23 -18.43 0.28 -5.17
N ILE A 24 -18.59 -0.97 -4.72
CA ILE A 24 -19.83 -1.43 -4.07
C ILE A 24 -20.12 -0.61 -2.81
N LEU A 25 -19.12 -0.33 -1.97
CA LEU A 25 -19.29 0.47 -0.77
C LEU A 25 -19.81 1.88 -1.09
N VAL A 26 -19.21 2.55 -2.08
CA VAL A 26 -19.63 3.89 -2.51
C VAL A 26 -21.03 3.86 -3.10
N LEU A 27 -21.33 2.89 -3.97
CA LEU A 27 -22.66 2.76 -4.57
C LEU A 27 -23.74 2.46 -3.53
N ALA A 28 -23.45 1.61 -2.54
CA ALA A 28 -24.36 1.33 -1.44
C ALA A 28 -24.61 2.58 -0.58
N ALA A 29 -23.57 3.37 -0.29
CA ALA A 29 -23.72 4.63 0.43
C ALA A 29 -24.55 5.66 -0.35
N VAL A 30 -24.33 5.78 -1.67
CA VAL A 30 -25.12 6.66 -2.54
C VAL A 30 -26.58 6.21 -2.61
N LEU A 31 -26.85 4.90 -2.69
CA LEU A 31 -28.20 4.34 -2.64
C LEU A 31 -28.89 4.65 -1.32
N ALA A 32 -28.21 4.41 -0.20
CA ALA A 32 -28.78 4.68 1.13
C ALA A 32 -29.08 6.17 1.33
N ALA A 33 -28.13 7.05 0.98
CA ALA A 33 -28.32 8.49 1.08
C ALA A 33 -29.44 8.99 0.15
N GLY A 34 -29.48 8.51 -1.08
CA GLY A 34 -30.54 8.83 -2.02
C GLY A 34 -31.92 8.39 -1.54
N ALA A 35 -32.02 7.17 -1.02
CA ALA A 35 -33.27 6.65 -0.46
C ALA A 35 -33.73 7.48 0.75
N ALA A 36 -32.82 7.85 1.65
CA ALA A 36 -33.13 8.70 2.80
C ALA A 36 -33.69 10.06 2.35
N VAL A 37 -33.01 10.74 1.42
CA VAL A 37 -33.47 12.03 0.87
C VAL A 37 -34.84 11.91 0.21
N VAL A 38 -35.09 10.83 -0.54
CA VAL A 38 -36.39 10.60 -1.18
C VAL A 38 -37.47 10.39 -0.13
N LEU A 39 -37.23 9.57 0.89
CA LEU A 39 -38.19 9.32 1.97
C LEU A 39 -38.52 10.61 2.74
N ASP A 40 -37.50 11.39 3.10
CA ASP A 40 -37.67 12.68 3.79
C ASP A 40 -38.49 13.66 2.94
N LEU A 41 -38.21 13.72 1.64
CA LEU A 41 -38.93 14.58 0.70
C LEU A 41 -40.42 14.21 0.61
N TYR A 42 -40.73 12.91 0.51
CA TYR A 42 -42.11 12.43 0.48
C TYR A 42 -42.86 12.67 1.79
N ALA A 43 -42.19 12.48 2.93
CA ALA A 43 -42.78 12.73 4.24
C ALA A 43 -43.12 14.22 4.43
N LEU A 44 -42.22 15.13 4.04
CA LEU A 44 -42.41 16.56 4.24
C LEU A 44 -43.42 17.18 3.26
N LEU A 45 -43.33 16.83 1.98
CA LEU A 45 -44.21 17.38 0.94
C LEU A 45 -45.57 16.68 0.88
N GLY A 46 -45.64 15.40 1.23
CA GLY A 46 -46.86 14.61 1.13
C GLY A 46 -48.01 15.21 1.94
N ASP A 47 -47.78 15.41 3.24
CA ASP A 47 -48.80 15.96 4.15
C ASP A 47 -49.26 17.36 3.73
N THR A 48 -48.31 18.21 3.33
CA THR A 48 -48.60 19.59 2.90
C THR A 48 -49.43 19.61 1.62
N LEU A 49 -49.03 18.82 0.60
CA LEU A 49 -49.72 18.78 -0.69
C LEU A 49 -51.11 18.15 -0.57
N ILE A 50 -51.26 17.09 0.23
CA ILE A 50 -52.56 16.45 0.47
C ILE A 50 -53.52 17.43 1.15
N ARG A 51 -53.04 18.18 2.15
CA ARG A 51 -53.85 19.16 2.88
C ARG A 51 -54.34 20.30 1.98
N ASP A 52 -53.45 20.83 1.14
CA ASP A 52 -53.72 22.07 0.40
C ASP A 52 -54.35 21.82 -1.00
N LEU A 53 -54.08 20.66 -1.63
CA LEU A 53 -54.52 20.35 -3.00
C LEU A 53 -55.47 19.14 -3.11
N GLY A 54 -55.64 18.38 -2.03
CA GLY A 54 -56.38 17.12 -2.00
C GLY A 54 -55.60 15.92 -2.57
N GLU A 55 -55.99 14.71 -2.16
CA GLU A 55 -55.25 13.46 -2.44
C GLU A 55 -54.94 13.23 -3.92
N GLY A 56 -55.92 13.44 -4.81
CA GLY A 56 -55.76 13.17 -6.24
C GLY A 56 -54.72 14.07 -6.90
N ARG A 57 -54.80 15.39 -6.67
CA ARG A 57 -53.87 16.36 -7.26
C ARG A 57 -52.47 16.23 -6.64
N ALA A 58 -52.39 15.98 -5.34
CA ALA A 58 -51.14 15.72 -4.65
C ALA A 58 -50.44 14.47 -5.20
N ALA A 59 -51.17 13.38 -5.44
CA ALA A 59 -50.63 12.16 -6.03
C ALA A 59 -50.10 12.38 -7.45
N GLU A 60 -50.81 13.13 -8.30
CA GLU A 60 -50.35 13.48 -9.66
C GLU A 60 -49.02 14.26 -9.61
N LEU A 61 -48.92 15.27 -8.75
CA LEU A 61 -47.72 16.10 -8.57
C LEU A 61 -46.54 15.30 -8.01
N LEU A 62 -46.79 14.46 -6.99
CA LEU A 62 -45.79 13.59 -6.37
C LEU A 62 -45.28 12.51 -7.33
N ALA A 63 -46.12 11.97 -8.20
CA ALA A 63 -45.71 11.01 -9.23
C ALA A 63 -44.87 11.68 -10.32
N ALA A 64 -45.25 12.89 -10.75
CA ALA A 64 -44.47 13.67 -11.72
C ALA A 64 -43.09 14.07 -11.16
N SER A 65 -43.03 14.46 -9.89
CA SER A 65 -41.76 14.76 -9.21
C SER A 65 -40.92 13.49 -9.02
N ALA A 66 -41.52 12.34 -8.67
CA ALA A 66 -40.86 11.03 -8.55
C ALA A 66 -40.02 10.70 -9.78
N ARG A 67 -40.63 10.84 -10.97
CA ARG A 67 -39.99 10.52 -12.25
C ARG A 67 -38.76 11.39 -12.48
N THR A 68 -38.88 12.68 -12.20
CA THR A 68 -37.81 13.66 -12.39
C THR A 68 -36.67 13.44 -11.40
N VAL A 69 -37.00 13.22 -10.12
CA VAL A 69 -36.03 12.90 -9.06
C VAL A 69 -35.33 11.58 -9.35
N GLY A 70 -36.06 10.54 -9.77
CA GLY A 70 -35.49 9.25 -10.14
C GLY A 70 -34.52 9.33 -11.31
N LEU A 71 -34.81 10.16 -12.33
CA LEU A 71 -33.89 10.40 -13.44
C LEU A 71 -32.60 11.07 -12.97
N HIS A 72 -32.71 12.14 -12.17
CA HIS A 72 -31.53 12.80 -11.60
C HIS A 72 -30.71 11.86 -10.72
N PHE A 73 -31.40 11.07 -9.88
CA PHE A 73 -30.75 10.08 -9.03
C PHE A 73 -29.97 9.05 -9.85
N LEU A 74 -30.57 8.51 -10.92
CA LEU A 74 -29.88 7.61 -11.84
C LEU A 74 -28.64 8.25 -12.47
N VAL A 75 -28.74 9.51 -12.92
CA VAL A 75 -27.60 10.24 -13.49
C VAL A 75 -26.48 10.39 -12.46
N PHE A 76 -26.79 10.86 -11.24
CA PHE A 76 -25.78 11.01 -10.20
C PHE A 76 -25.20 9.68 -9.73
N PHE A 77 -26.01 8.62 -9.67
CA PHE A 77 -25.56 7.27 -9.35
C PHE A 77 -24.55 6.77 -10.38
N LEU A 78 -24.82 6.96 -11.68
CA LEU A 78 -23.88 6.60 -12.75
C LEU A 78 -22.60 7.44 -12.69
N ILE A 79 -22.69 8.73 -12.42
CA ILE A 79 -21.52 9.59 -12.22
C ILE A 79 -20.68 9.09 -11.03
N ALA A 80 -21.31 8.78 -9.89
CA ALA A 80 -20.61 8.23 -8.73
C ALA A 80 -19.96 6.88 -9.03
N ALA A 81 -20.63 6.01 -9.80
CA ALA A 81 -20.06 4.74 -10.26
C ALA A 81 -18.78 4.96 -11.06
N ILE A 82 -18.84 5.86 -12.05
CA ILE A 82 -17.69 6.19 -12.90
C ILE A 82 -16.55 6.79 -12.07
N LEU A 83 -16.83 7.80 -11.24
CA LEU A 83 -15.83 8.45 -10.39
C LEU A 83 -15.19 7.47 -9.41
N SER A 84 -15.96 6.57 -8.81
CA SER A 84 -15.44 5.58 -7.86
C SER A 84 -14.46 4.60 -8.52
N VAL A 85 -14.74 4.16 -9.76
CA VAL A 85 -13.83 3.30 -10.54
C VAL A 85 -12.53 4.04 -10.84
N PHE A 86 -12.60 5.29 -11.31
CA PHE A 86 -11.40 6.08 -11.61
C PHE A 86 -10.57 6.37 -10.36
N ALA A 87 -11.22 6.77 -9.26
CA ALA A 87 -10.55 7.00 -7.98
C ALA A 87 -9.85 5.72 -7.50
N SER A 88 -10.52 4.58 -7.55
CA SER A 88 -9.95 3.30 -7.12
C SER A 88 -8.74 2.87 -7.96
N HIS A 89 -8.69 3.22 -9.24
CA HIS A 89 -7.55 2.92 -10.10
C HIS A 89 -6.28 3.66 -9.68
N LYS A 90 -6.40 4.91 -9.21
CA LYS A 90 -5.25 5.71 -8.73
C LYS A 90 -4.55 5.07 -7.53
N PHE A 91 -5.26 4.37 -6.66
CA PHE A 91 -4.69 3.70 -5.50
C PHE A 91 -4.21 2.27 -5.79
N ALA A 92 -4.94 1.52 -6.62
CA ALA A 92 -4.64 0.10 -6.84
C ALA A 92 -3.26 -0.14 -7.46
N GLY A 93 -2.82 0.73 -8.38
CA GLY A 93 -1.52 0.63 -9.04
C GLY A 93 -0.33 0.78 -8.07
N PRO A 94 -0.24 1.89 -7.32
CA PRO A 94 0.81 2.08 -6.32
C PRO A 94 0.81 1.03 -5.21
N ILE A 95 -0.36 0.64 -4.69
CA ILE A 95 -0.47 -0.42 -3.65
C ILE A 95 0.17 -1.73 -4.13
N PHE A 96 -0.12 -2.13 -5.36
CA PHE A 96 0.48 -3.35 -5.93
C PHE A 96 2.00 -3.23 -6.11
N ARG A 97 2.49 -2.04 -6.49
CA ARG A 97 3.94 -1.81 -6.57
C ARG A 97 4.60 -1.93 -5.20
N VAL A 98 3.99 -1.39 -4.14
CA VAL A 98 4.50 -1.60 -2.76
C VAL A 98 4.56 -3.08 -2.44
N GLU A 99 3.48 -3.81 -2.66
CA GLU A 99 3.42 -5.25 -2.37
C GLU A 99 4.54 -6.02 -3.07
N LYS A 100 4.78 -5.75 -4.37
CA LYS A 100 5.86 -6.39 -5.12
C LYS A 100 7.25 -6.03 -4.61
N VAL A 101 7.46 -4.77 -4.24
CA VAL A 101 8.74 -4.33 -3.64
C VAL A 101 8.95 -5.01 -2.29
N THR A 102 7.94 -5.07 -1.44
CA THR A 102 8.02 -5.73 -0.13
C THR A 102 8.25 -7.24 -0.27
N GLU A 103 7.66 -7.89 -1.26
CA GLU A 103 7.92 -9.31 -1.58
C GLU A 103 9.39 -9.52 -1.97
N SER A 104 9.95 -8.69 -2.86
CA SER A 104 11.39 -8.77 -3.22
C SER A 104 12.31 -8.50 -2.03
N VAL A 105 11.95 -7.57 -1.15
CA VAL A 105 12.69 -7.30 0.10
C VAL A 105 12.64 -8.50 1.04
N ALA A 106 11.49 -9.18 1.15
CA ALA A 106 11.36 -10.41 1.94
C ALA A 106 12.21 -11.56 1.36
N ASP A 107 12.39 -11.61 0.04
CA ASP A 107 13.30 -12.54 -0.64
C ASP A 107 14.79 -12.16 -0.52
N GLY A 108 15.11 -11.04 0.16
CA GLY A 108 16.47 -10.59 0.43
C GLY A 108 17.04 -9.59 -0.58
N ASP A 109 16.27 -9.15 -1.58
CA ASP A 109 16.70 -8.11 -2.51
C ASP A 109 16.43 -6.71 -1.93
N LEU A 110 17.48 -6.09 -1.39
CA LEU A 110 17.45 -4.71 -0.87
C LEU A 110 17.96 -3.68 -1.89
N THR A 111 18.02 -4.04 -3.17
CA THR A 111 18.39 -3.12 -4.26
C THR A 111 17.16 -2.50 -4.95
N VAL A 112 15.98 -3.08 -4.73
CA VAL A 112 14.71 -2.58 -5.26
C VAL A 112 14.31 -1.25 -4.61
N ARG A 113 13.51 -0.48 -5.35
CA ARG A 113 12.93 0.78 -4.89
C ARG A 113 11.47 0.87 -5.31
N ALA A 114 10.62 1.39 -4.44
CA ALA A 114 9.27 1.80 -4.77
C ALA A 114 9.31 3.14 -5.51
N VAL A 115 9.04 3.13 -6.82
CA VAL A 115 8.96 4.35 -7.65
C VAL A 115 7.54 4.50 -8.20
N PHE A 116 6.91 5.63 -7.87
CA PHE A 116 5.55 5.97 -8.32
C PHE A 116 5.57 7.04 -9.40
N ARG A 117 4.51 7.10 -10.19
CA ARG A 117 4.37 8.09 -11.26
C ARG A 117 3.94 9.42 -10.67
N LYS A 118 4.27 10.51 -11.37
CA LYS A 118 3.80 11.85 -11.02
C LYS A 118 2.26 11.88 -11.05
N GLY A 119 1.63 12.20 -9.92
CA GLY A 119 0.17 12.19 -9.75
C GLY A 119 -0.42 10.93 -9.11
N ASP A 120 0.41 9.96 -8.68
CA ASP A 120 -0.03 8.89 -7.78
C ASP A 120 -0.15 9.44 -6.34
N ASP A 121 -1.28 9.18 -5.67
CA ASP A 121 -1.60 9.74 -4.35
C ASP A 121 -0.81 9.10 -3.17
N LEU A 122 0.16 8.21 -3.44
CA LEU A 122 0.89 7.43 -2.43
C LEU A 122 2.40 7.70 -2.40
N SER A 123 2.88 8.83 -2.92
CA SER A 123 4.31 9.16 -2.97
C SER A 123 5.01 9.07 -1.61
N GLU A 124 4.38 9.57 -0.55
CA GLU A 124 4.91 9.52 0.82
C GLU A 124 5.08 8.08 1.33
N THR A 125 4.19 7.17 0.92
CA THR A 125 4.30 5.74 1.23
C THR A 125 5.49 5.13 0.51
N ALA A 126 5.71 5.45 -0.78
CA ALA A 126 6.90 4.99 -1.51
C ALA A 126 8.20 5.46 -0.83
N GLU A 127 8.26 6.73 -0.43
CA GLU A 127 9.42 7.24 0.28
C GLU A 127 9.65 6.53 1.61
N SER A 128 8.59 6.26 2.36
CA SER A 128 8.68 5.55 3.64
C SER A 128 9.18 4.11 3.46
N VAL A 129 8.68 3.41 2.44
CA VAL A 129 9.17 2.08 2.06
C VAL A 129 10.64 2.13 1.63
N ASN A 130 11.02 3.11 0.81
CA ASN A 130 12.41 3.25 0.38
C ASN A 130 13.36 3.54 1.54
N ARG A 131 12.95 4.37 2.51
CA ARG A 131 13.70 4.61 3.75
C ARG A 131 13.87 3.34 4.56
N MET A 132 12.80 2.55 4.71
CA MET A 132 12.87 1.25 5.39
C MET A 132 13.88 0.31 4.72
N ILE A 133 13.83 0.17 3.39
CA ILE A 133 14.76 -0.67 2.62
C ILE A 133 16.20 -0.19 2.80
N GLU A 134 16.43 1.12 2.77
CA GLU A 134 17.77 1.68 2.96
C GLU A 134 18.30 1.39 4.36
N SER A 135 17.51 1.62 5.41
CA SER A 135 17.95 1.33 6.78
C SER A 135 18.25 -0.16 6.98
N LEU A 136 17.43 -1.06 6.43
CA LEU A 136 17.72 -2.51 6.46
C LEU A 136 19.05 -2.83 5.76
N ARG A 137 19.29 -2.21 4.59
CA ARG A 137 20.51 -2.41 3.83
C ARG A 137 21.73 -1.91 4.59
N GLU A 138 21.68 -0.73 5.18
CA GLU A 138 22.77 -0.15 5.96
C GLU A 138 23.12 -1.02 7.17
N MET A 139 22.12 -1.49 7.92
CA MET A 139 22.32 -2.39 9.06
C MET A 139 22.97 -3.72 8.63
N LEU A 140 22.48 -4.36 7.55
CA LEU A 140 23.07 -5.61 7.06
C LEU A 140 24.48 -5.43 6.50
N LEU A 141 24.77 -4.31 5.82
CA LEU A 141 26.12 -4.01 5.37
C LEU A 141 27.09 -3.81 6.55
N LYS A 142 26.64 -3.16 7.62
CA LYS A 142 27.41 -3.00 8.86
C LYS A 142 27.72 -4.36 9.49
N ASP A 143 26.72 -5.22 9.63
CA ASP A 143 26.88 -6.58 10.18
C ASP A 143 27.78 -7.46 9.30
N LYS A 144 27.62 -7.40 7.97
CA LYS A 144 28.49 -8.10 7.02
C LYS A 144 29.95 -7.65 7.15
N ASN A 145 30.19 -6.35 7.21
CA ASN A 145 31.53 -5.79 7.38
C ASN A 145 32.15 -6.20 8.72
N LEU A 146 31.34 -6.28 9.78
CA LEU A 146 31.78 -6.77 11.09
C LEU A 146 32.15 -8.26 11.04
N ALA A 147 31.31 -9.09 10.42
CA ALA A 147 31.57 -10.52 10.24
C ALA A 147 32.86 -10.77 9.44
N GLU A 148 33.11 -10.01 8.37
CA GLU A 148 34.35 -10.11 7.59
C GLU A 148 35.59 -9.68 8.40
N ARG A 149 35.48 -8.65 9.25
CA ARG A 149 36.58 -8.26 10.16
C ARG A 149 36.87 -9.34 11.19
N VAL A 150 35.82 -9.92 11.77
CA VAL A 150 35.91 -11.04 12.72
C VAL A 150 36.60 -12.25 12.06
N ALA A 151 36.17 -12.64 10.86
CA ALA A 151 36.75 -13.77 10.14
C ALA A 151 38.26 -13.57 9.89
N ARG A 152 38.65 -12.38 9.38
CA ARG A 152 40.07 -12.05 9.18
C ARG A 152 40.89 -12.11 10.47
N ARG A 153 40.36 -11.59 11.59
CA ARG A 153 41.05 -11.65 12.89
C ARG A 153 41.24 -13.09 13.38
N ILE A 154 40.25 -13.96 13.19
CA ILE A 154 40.34 -15.38 13.54
C ILE A 154 41.43 -16.07 12.71
N ASP A 155 41.44 -15.83 11.39
CA ASP A 155 42.47 -16.39 10.49
C ASP A 155 43.89 -15.91 10.87
N GLU A 156 44.05 -14.63 11.21
CA GLU A 156 45.32 -14.07 11.67
C GLU A 156 45.80 -14.70 13.00
N VAL A 157 44.90 -14.86 13.99
CA VAL A 157 45.24 -15.49 15.27
C VAL A 157 45.59 -16.97 15.05
N GLY A 158 44.83 -17.68 14.22
CA GLY A 158 45.09 -19.08 13.87
C GLY A 158 46.44 -19.26 13.18
N GLY A 159 46.77 -18.40 12.22
CA GLY A 159 48.06 -18.40 11.52
C GLY A 159 49.24 -18.15 12.48
N LYS A 160 49.15 -17.13 13.34
CA LYS A 160 50.21 -16.83 14.32
C LYS A 160 50.38 -17.94 15.35
N LEU A 161 49.29 -18.53 15.83
CA LEU A 161 49.35 -19.67 16.75
C LEU A 161 50.01 -20.90 16.10
N ALA A 162 49.68 -21.20 14.84
CA ALA A 162 50.27 -22.33 14.10
C ALA A 162 51.77 -22.14 13.83
N SER A 163 52.21 -20.90 13.57
CA SER A 163 53.62 -20.55 13.39
C SER A 163 54.43 -20.49 14.69
N GLY A 164 53.78 -20.61 15.86
CA GLY A 164 54.41 -20.47 17.17
C GLY A 164 54.73 -19.02 17.57
N GLU A 165 54.34 -18.03 16.76
CA GLU A 165 54.50 -16.59 17.04
C GLU A 165 53.56 -16.09 18.15
N LEU A 166 52.54 -16.88 18.52
CA LEU A 166 51.55 -16.53 19.53
C LEU A 166 51.41 -17.66 20.57
N ASP A 167 51.52 -17.32 21.85
CA ASP A 167 51.22 -18.26 22.95
C ASP A 167 49.71 -18.56 22.98
N PRO A 168 49.30 -19.84 23.15
CA PRO A 168 47.92 -20.23 23.46
C PRO A 168 47.14 -19.32 24.41
N LYS A 169 47.77 -18.78 25.48
CA LYS A 169 47.08 -17.83 26.39
C LYS A 169 46.72 -16.51 25.69
N ALA A 170 47.66 -15.92 24.97
CA ALA A 170 47.44 -14.68 24.24
C ALA A 170 46.42 -14.87 23.09
N ALA A 171 46.43 -16.03 22.44
CA ALA A 171 45.42 -16.38 21.44
C ALA A 171 44.00 -16.41 22.04
N SER A 172 43.85 -17.01 23.22
CA SER A 172 42.57 -17.07 23.95
C SER A 172 42.03 -15.68 24.30
N GLU A 173 42.89 -14.77 24.76
CA GLU A 173 42.48 -13.39 25.06
C GLU A 173 41.99 -12.63 23.82
N LEU A 174 42.70 -12.75 22.69
CA LEU A 174 42.31 -12.11 21.43
C LEU A 174 40.99 -12.68 20.89
N LEU A 175 40.80 -13.99 20.98
CA LEU A 175 39.52 -14.63 20.61
C LEU A 175 38.38 -14.17 21.54
N GLY A 176 38.66 -13.93 22.82
CA GLY A 176 37.70 -13.33 23.75
C GLY A 176 37.21 -11.95 23.32
N GLN A 177 38.11 -11.10 22.80
CA GLN A 177 37.75 -9.78 22.25
C GLN A 177 36.90 -9.92 20.98
N VAL A 178 37.28 -10.82 20.07
CA VAL A 178 36.50 -11.13 18.87
C VAL A 178 35.10 -11.62 19.22
N LEU A 179 34.96 -12.42 20.28
CA LEU A 179 33.67 -12.94 20.73
C LEU A 179 32.75 -11.84 21.28
N ILE A 180 33.30 -10.78 21.87
CA ILE A 180 32.54 -9.58 22.26
C ILE A 180 32.08 -8.83 21.00
N GLU A 181 32.94 -8.66 20.00
CA GLU A 181 32.57 -8.03 18.73
C GLU A 181 31.43 -8.78 18.02
N VAL A 182 31.48 -10.12 18.00
CA VAL A 182 30.40 -10.96 17.42
C VAL A 182 29.07 -10.75 18.13
N ARG A 183 29.06 -10.51 19.44
CA ARG A 183 27.83 -10.23 20.19
C ARG A 183 27.15 -8.91 19.81
N HIS A 184 27.85 -8.02 19.10
CA HIS A 184 27.25 -6.81 18.55
C HIS A 184 26.55 -7.01 17.20
N ILE A 185 26.73 -8.16 16.53
CA ILE A 185 25.98 -8.47 15.31
C ILE A 185 24.49 -8.49 15.64
N GLY A 186 23.71 -7.73 14.88
CA GLY A 186 22.27 -7.63 15.09
C GLY A 186 21.85 -6.75 16.28
N SER A 187 22.77 -6.07 16.98
CA SER A 187 22.41 -5.21 18.12
C SER A 187 21.56 -4.00 17.75
N ASP A 188 21.59 -3.61 16.46
CA ASP A 188 20.78 -2.52 15.92
C ASP A 188 19.31 -2.93 15.76
N PHE A 189 19.01 -4.24 15.73
CA PHE A 189 17.65 -4.76 15.67
C PHE A 189 17.09 -4.97 17.09
N ARG A 190 15.83 -4.59 17.28
CA ARG A 190 15.04 -5.00 18.46
C ARG A 190 14.45 -6.38 18.20
N LEU A 191 15.22 -7.43 18.46
CA LEU A 191 14.85 -8.84 18.31
C LEU A 191 14.43 -9.46 19.65
#